data_AF-A0A6L6GBQ0-F1
#
_entry.id   AF-A0A6L6GBQ0-F1
#
_cell.length_a   1.000
_cell.length_b   1.000
_cell.length_c   1.000
_cell.angle_alpha   90.00
_cell.angle_beta   90.00
_cell.angle_gamma   90.00
#
_symmetry.space_group_name_H-M   'P 1'
#
loop_
_entity.id
_entity.type
_entity.pdbx_description
1 polymer ?
#
loop_
_entity_poly.entity_id
_entity_poly.type
_entity_poly.pdbx_seq_one_letter_code
_entity_poly.pdbx_strand_id
1 'polypeptide(L)'
;MKKILMLFVSIFILLFFNQFFSNLWMLMTDSSNYIPEYSNIFTLKITQVDEGSGGYWRYAQDHKNYYYFSEKDVNTYYQIALNHHCENFNKLDVQTWCEVKKFQRK
;
A
#
# COMPACT_ATOMS: atom_id res chain seq x y z
N MET A 1 -31.02 -18.91 -1.54
CA MET A 1 -30.71 -17.47 -1.67
C MET A 1 -30.11 -16.86 -0.41
N LYS A 2 -30.76 -16.85 0.77
CA LYS A 2 -30.20 -16.24 2.00
C LYS A 2 -28.84 -16.81 2.46
N LYS A 3 -28.64 -18.13 2.41
CA LYS A 3 -27.35 -18.77 2.77
C LYS A 3 -26.21 -18.40 1.81
N ILE A 4 -26.51 -18.30 0.52
CA ILE A 4 -25.56 -17.88 -0.51
C ILE A 4 -25.20 -16.41 -0.32
N LEU A 5 -26.18 -15.55 -0.03
CA LEU A 5 -25.96 -14.15 0.30
C LEU A 5 -25.07 -13.99 1.56
N MET A 6 -25.34 -14.75 2.62
CA MET A 6 -24.49 -14.74 3.82
C MET A 6 -23.05 -15.18 3.51
N LEU A 7 -22.87 -16.19 2.66
CA LEU A 7 -21.54 -16.65 2.24
C LEU A 7 -20.77 -15.52 1.53
N PHE A 8 -21.40 -14.84 0.58
CA PHE A 8 -20.78 -13.71 -0.13
C PHE A 8 -20.43 -12.55 0.82
N VAL A 9 -21.31 -12.25 1.78
CA VAL A 9 -21.06 -11.22 2.80
C VAL A 9 -19.86 -11.60 3.67
N SER A 10 -19.78 -12.83 4.15
CA SER A 10 -18.65 -13.30 4.97
C SER A 10 -17.32 -13.27 4.20
N ILE A 11 -17.31 -13.67 2.93
CA ILE A 11 -16.11 -13.60 2.08
C ILE A 11 -15.70 -12.15 1.88
N PHE A 12 -16.65 -11.26 1.61
CA PHE A 12 -16.38 -9.82 1.45
C PHE A 12 -15.78 -9.23 2.72
N ILE A 13 -16.34 -9.54 3.90
CA ILE A 13 -15.80 -9.11 5.19
C ILE A 13 -14.35 -9.59 5.35
N LEU A 14 -14.06 -10.86 5.11
CA LEU A 14 -12.71 -11.42 5.26
C LEU A 14 -11.67 -10.76 4.34
N LEU A 15 -12.06 -10.47 3.09
CA LEU A 15 -11.15 -9.84 2.11
C LEU A 15 -10.80 -8.40 2.48
N PHE A 16 -11.78 -7.61 2.93
CA PHE A 16 -11.57 -6.18 3.21
C PHE A 16 -11.12 -5.89 4.65
N PHE A 17 -11.57 -6.68 5.64
CA PHE A 17 -11.18 -6.45 7.04
C PHE A 17 -9.74 -6.87 7.33
N ASN A 18 -9.17 -7.83 6.59
CA ASN A 18 -7.77 -8.21 6.78
C ASN A 18 -6.84 -7.00 6.60
N GLN A 19 -7.06 -6.24 5.53
CA GLN A 19 -6.22 -5.08 5.24
C GLN A 19 -6.44 -3.94 6.26
N PHE A 20 -7.68 -3.75 6.71
CA PHE A 20 -8.00 -2.80 7.76
C PHE A 20 -7.19 -3.03 9.03
N PHE A 21 -7.21 -4.26 9.56
CA PHE A 21 -6.49 -4.56 10.81
C PHE A 21 -4.97 -4.46 10.63
N SER A 22 -4.43 -4.92 9.50
CA SER A 22 -3.00 -4.80 9.20
C SER A 22 -2.55 -3.33 9.15
N ASN A 23 -3.30 -2.50 8.44
CA ASN A 23 -2.98 -1.08 8.31
C ASN A 23 -3.22 -0.31 9.61
N LEU A 24 -4.27 -0.64 10.35
CA LEU A 24 -4.53 -0.05 11.66
C LEU A 24 -3.38 -0.35 12.63
N TRP A 25 -2.92 -1.61 12.66
CA TRP A 25 -1.79 -2.02 13.47
C TRP A 25 -0.53 -1.22 13.11
N MET A 26 -0.18 -1.17 11.81
CA MET A 26 0.96 -0.40 11.31
C MET A 26 0.93 1.07 11.76
N LEU A 27 -0.23 1.73 11.68
CA LEU A 27 -0.40 3.14 12.10
C LEU A 27 -0.30 3.33 13.62
N MET A 28 -0.65 2.31 14.41
CA MET A 28 -0.59 2.37 15.87
C MET A 28 0.82 2.11 16.41
N THR A 29 1.62 1.29 15.71
CA THR A 29 2.93 0.86 16.20
C THR A 29 4.09 1.79 15.84
N ASP A 30 3.97 2.56 14.76
CA ASP A 30 4.99 3.53 14.35
C ASP A 30 4.35 4.76 13.71
N SER A 31 4.61 5.94 14.29
CA SER A 31 4.07 7.23 13.85
C SER A 31 4.66 7.73 12.53
N SER A 32 5.77 7.14 12.07
CA SER A 32 6.33 7.43 10.75
C SER A 32 5.49 6.85 9.62
N ASN A 33 4.69 5.80 9.91
CA ASN A 33 3.79 5.21 8.94
C ASN A 33 2.59 6.11 8.65
N TYR A 34 2.21 6.14 7.38
CA TYR A 34 0.94 6.72 6.96
C TYR A 34 0.38 6.03 5.73
N ILE A 35 -0.92 6.19 5.51
CA ILE A 35 -1.60 5.74 4.29
C ILE A 35 -1.41 6.80 3.19
N PRO A 36 -0.99 6.42 1.97
CA PRO A 36 -0.96 7.32 0.82
C PRO A 36 -2.31 8.00 0.57
N GLU A 37 -2.29 9.27 0.14
CA GLU A 37 -3.50 10.09 -0.06
C GLU A 37 -4.47 9.47 -1.09
N TYR A 38 -3.92 8.77 -2.09
CA TYR A 38 -4.70 8.10 -3.14
C TYR A 38 -5.11 6.67 -2.79
N SER A 39 -4.81 6.21 -1.58
CA SER A 39 -5.23 4.92 -1.04
C SER A 39 -6.04 5.10 0.24
N ASN A 40 -6.41 3.99 0.88
CA ASN A 40 -7.09 4.02 2.17
C ASN A 40 -6.75 2.80 3.03
N ILE A 41 -7.10 2.88 4.31
CA ILE A 41 -6.84 1.86 5.32
C ILE A 41 -7.44 0.47 4.97
N PHE A 42 -8.45 0.39 4.12
CA PHE A 42 -9.08 -0.87 3.72
C PHE A 42 -8.48 -1.50 2.46
N THR A 43 -7.67 -0.76 1.70
CA THR A 43 -7.24 -1.19 0.35
C THR A 43 -5.73 -1.17 0.14
N LEU A 44 -4.99 -0.36 0.90
CA LEU A 44 -3.54 -0.33 0.84
C LEU A 44 -2.99 -1.66 1.33
N LYS A 45 -2.40 -2.47 0.47
CA LYS A 45 -1.73 -3.73 0.80
C LYS A 45 -0.22 -3.52 0.88
N ILE A 46 0.34 -3.66 2.06
CA ILE A 46 1.79 -3.66 2.29
C ILE A 46 2.38 -4.92 1.66
N THR A 47 3.31 -4.76 0.72
CA THR A 47 3.99 -5.87 0.04
C THR A 47 5.40 -6.11 0.57
N GLN A 48 6.03 -5.09 1.14
CA GLN A 48 7.33 -5.19 1.80
C GLN A 48 7.40 -4.16 2.91
N VAL A 49 7.89 -4.58 4.08
CA VAL A 49 8.25 -3.72 5.20
C VAL A 49 9.75 -3.41 5.08
N ASP A 50 10.17 -2.21 5.48
CA ASP A 50 11.58 -1.88 5.62
C ASP A 50 12.28 -2.91 6.53
N GLU A 51 13.47 -3.35 6.15
CA GLU A 51 14.28 -4.28 6.95
C GLU A 51 15.05 -3.56 8.07
N GLY A 52 15.00 -2.23 8.11
CA GLY A 52 15.51 -1.40 9.20
C GLY A 52 14.67 -1.45 10.47
N SER A 53 15.10 -0.71 11.49
CA SER A 53 14.50 -0.73 12.84
C SER A 53 13.13 -0.07 12.95
N GLY A 54 12.68 0.66 11.93
CA GLY A 54 11.44 1.45 11.99
C GLY A 54 10.18 0.62 11.72
N GLY A 55 10.27 -0.47 10.95
CA GLY A 55 9.09 -1.28 10.62
C GLY A 55 8.04 -0.55 9.78
N TYR A 56 8.44 0.51 9.06
CA TYR A 56 7.56 1.20 8.12
C TYR A 56 7.39 0.44 6.82
N TRP A 57 6.27 0.63 6.13
CA TRP A 57 6.08 0.00 4.83
C TRP A 57 7.09 0.57 3.81
N ARG A 58 7.74 -0.29 3.04
CA ARG A 58 8.67 0.09 1.96
C ARG A 58 7.96 0.09 0.62
N TYR A 59 7.26 -0.99 0.32
CA TYR A 59 6.45 -1.13 -0.88
C TYR A 59 5.03 -1.52 -0.52
N ALA A 60 4.08 -0.92 -1.20
CA ALA A 60 2.66 -1.24 -1.06
C ALA A 60 1.96 -1.11 -2.42
N GLN A 61 0.73 -1.62 -2.49
CA GLN A 61 -0.13 -1.44 -3.65
C GLN A 61 -1.60 -1.37 -3.22
N ASP A 62 -2.43 -0.77 -4.05
CA ASP A 62 -3.88 -0.97 -4.00
C ASP A 62 -4.40 -1.45 -5.36
N HIS A 63 -5.68 -1.23 -5.62
CA HIS A 63 -6.34 -1.62 -6.87
C HIS A 63 -6.01 -0.70 -8.06
N LYS A 64 -5.30 0.41 -7.84
CA LYS A 64 -4.99 1.43 -8.85
C LYS A 64 -3.51 1.76 -8.95
N ASN A 65 -2.76 1.71 -7.85
CA ASN A 65 -1.37 2.14 -7.86
C ASN A 65 -0.43 1.22 -7.07
N TYR A 66 0.84 1.24 -7.48
CA TYR A 66 1.97 0.84 -6.65
C TYR A 66 2.52 2.06 -5.90
N TYR A 67 3.01 1.84 -4.69
CA TYR A 67 3.57 2.85 -3.81
C TYR A 67 4.94 2.42 -3.28
N TYR A 68 5.87 3.37 -3.21
CA TYR A 68 7.18 3.21 -2.59
C TYR A 68 7.40 4.33 -1.57
N PHE A 69 7.69 3.98 -0.32
CA PHE A 69 8.04 4.95 0.71
C PHE A 69 9.54 5.26 0.65
N SER A 70 9.89 6.55 0.53
CA SER A 70 11.28 6.98 0.36
C SER A 70 12.11 6.81 1.62
N GLU A 71 13.31 6.26 1.47
CA GLU A 71 14.35 6.27 2.52
C GLU A 71 15.08 7.60 2.63
N LYS A 72 15.16 8.34 1.51
CA LYS A 72 16.03 9.52 1.38
C LYS A 72 15.28 10.82 1.68
N ASP A 73 14.01 10.85 1.30
CA ASP A 73 13.16 12.04 1.42
C ASP A 73 12.20 11.88 2.62
N VAL A 74 12.21 12.84 3.54
CA VAL A 74 11.34 12.82 4.72
C VAL A 74 9.87 12.83 4.31
N ASN A 75 9.07 11.93 4.91
CA ASN A 75 7.62 11.83 4.73
C ASN A 75 7.18 11.81 3.26
N THR A 76 7.96 11.15 2.41
CA THR A 76 7.76 11.14 0.96
C THR A 76 7.46 9.73 0.48
N TYR A 77 6.52 9.62 -0.46
CA TYR A 77 6.30 8.40 -1.22
C TYR A 77 6.24 8.68 -2.71
N TYR A 78 6.55 7.65 -3.49
CA TYR A 78 6.46 7.62 -4.94
C TYR A 78 5.30 6.70 -5.34
N GLN A 79 4.63 7.05 -6.43
CA GLN A 79 3.46 6.34 -6.92
C GLN A 79 3.54 6.15 -8.43
N ILE A 80 3.10 4.98 -8.88
CA ILE A 80 2.85 4.69 -10.30
C ILE A 80 1.53 3.91 -10.44
N ALA A 81 0.78 4.19 -11.50
CA ALA A 81 -0.49 3.50 -11.76
C ALA A 81 -0.24 2.05 -12.20
N LEU A 82 -1.14 1.12 -11.84
CA LEU A 82 -1.06 -0.29 -12.22
C LEU A 82 -1.08 -0.51 -13.74
N ASN A 83 -1.71 0.40 -14.49
CA ASN A 83 -1.79 0.39 -15.95
C ASN A 83 -0.63 1.18 -16.61
N HIS A 84 0.59 0.98 -16.16
CA HIS A 84 1.79 1.60 -16.73
C HIS A 84 2.37 0.80 -17.91
N HIS A 85 3.28 1.43 -18.65
CA HIS A 85 3.99 0.80 -19.78
C HIS A 85 5.52 0.78 -19.59
N CYS A 86 6.00 0.77 -18.35
CA CYS A 86 7.45 0.73 -18.07
C CYS A 86 8.07 -0.60 -18.53
N GLU A 87 9.16 -0.52 -19.29
CA GLU A 87 9.99 -1.67 -19.62
C GLU A 87 10.71 -2.20 -18.37
N ASN A 88 10.86 -3.52 -18.27
CA ASN A 88 11.55 -4.19 -17.15
C ASN A 88 11.02 -3.83 -15.74
N PHE A 89 9.73 -3.51 -15.64
CA PHE A 89 9.09 -3.13 -14.39
C PHE A 89 9.21 -4.21 -13.30
N ASN A 90 9.64 -3.78 -12.11
CA ASN A 90 9.61 -4.57 -10.89
C ASN A 90 8.93 -3.76 -9.76
N LYS A 91 7.81 -4.28 -9.24
CA LYS A 91 7.04 -3.64 -8.17
C LYS A 91 7.79 -3.47 -6.83
N LEU A 92 8.92 -4.15 -6.64
CA LEU A 92 9.77 -4.06 -5.45
C LEU A 92 11.11 -3.37 -5.74
N ASP A 93 11.23 -2.71 -6.89
CA ASP A 93 12.40 -1.89 -7.23
C ASP A 93 11.96 -0.59 -7.88
N VAL A 94 11.89 0.48 -7.08
CA VAL A 94 11.48 1.81 -7.55
C VAL A 94 12.35 2.36 -8.69
N GLN A 95 13.60 1.90 -8.84
CA GLN A 95 14.47 2.35 -9.94
C GLN A 95 13.97 1.88 -11.31
N THR A 96 13.15 0.82 -11.34
CA THR A 96 12.51 0.32 -12.56
C THR A 96 11.19 1.02 -12.90
N TRP A 97 10.73 1.94 -12.03
CA TRP A 97 9.46 2.63 -12.24
C TRP A 97 9.67 3.86 -13.12
N CYS A 98 8.86 3.98 -14.16
CA CYS A 98 8.86 5.12 -15.08
C CYS A 98 7.74 6.12 -14.71
N GLU A 99 7.93 7.40 -15.03
CA GLU A 99 6.91 8.46 -14.84
C GLU A 99 6.32 8.53 -13.42
N VAL A 100 7.13 8.24 -12.40
CA VAL A 100 6.68 8.21 -11.00
C VAL A 100 6.23 9.59 -10.52
N LYS A 101 5.13 9.61 -9.77
CA LYS A 101 4.65 10.80 -9.06
C LYS A 101 5.20 10.80 -7.64
N LYS A 102 5.84 11.90 -7.24
CA LYS A 102 6.34 12.13 -5.88
C LYS A 102 5.30 12.88 -5.06
N PHE A 103 5.04 12.40 -3.86
CA PHE A 103 4.16 13.02 -2.88
C PHE A 103 4.88 13.17 -1.55
N GLN A 104 4.67 14.29 -0.88
CA GLN A 104 5.25 14.57 0.42
C GLN A 104 4.14 14.99 1.38
N ARG A 105 4.03 14.28 2.49
CA ARG A 105 3.11 14.64 3.57
C ARG A 105 3.73 15.78 4.37
N LYS A 106 3.01 16.91 4.43
CA LYS A 106 3.38 18.09 5.21
C LYS A 106 3.28 17.82 6.71
#